data_AF-A0A848B0A7-F1
#
_entry.id   AF-A0A848B0A7-F1
#
_cell.length_a   1.000
_cell.length_b   1.000
_cell.length_c   1.000
_cell.angle_alpha   90.00
_cell.angle_beta   90.00
_cell.angle_gamma   90.00
#
_symmetry.space_group_name_H-M   'P 1'
#
loop_
_entity.id
_entity.type
_entity.pdbx_description
1 polymer ?
#
loop_
_entity_poly.entity_id
_entity_poly.type
_entity_poly.pdbx_seq_one_letter_code
_entity_poly.pdbx_strand_id
1 'polypeptide(L)'
;MSNDAVWIRRVWRDTVWALLHNIRIRMSSDVERPSVLVSGSGKTAAINITLPAAPEMEEAGGDAYSGSFAVTYNSKTKKLDVGPGWLCCNGTFSEVAAFQDIQPETGCLCISAKLTPAGTWSVPTFSFTTPAADAFPLAAVTVKKSAGKQQVEIRQYPVTVAYLFQVKICPLAEI
;
A
#
# COMPACT_ATOMS: atom_id res chain seq x y z
N MET A 1 18.60 17.14 27.27
CA MET A 1 18.72 16.77 25.85
C MET A 1 18.86 18.07 25.08
N SER A 2 20.01 18.29 24.44
CA SER A 2 20.27 19.51 23.67
C SER A 2 19.39 19.49 22.42
N ASN A 3 18.47 20.43 22.29
CA ASN A 3 17.75 20.66 21.03
C ASN A 3 18.67 21.45 20.11
N ASP A 4 19.55 20.74 19.40
CA ASP A 4 20.44 21.34 18.40
C ASP A 4 19.61 21.72 17.17
N ALA A 5 18.99 22.90 17.23
CA ALA A 5 18.33 23.49 16.08
C ALA A 5 19.40 23.93 15.06
N VAL A 6 19.45 23.25 13.92
CA VAL A 6 20.32 23.62 12.81
C VAL A 6 19.68 24.76 12.03
N TRP A 7 20.33 25.92 12.01
CA TRP A 7 19.86 27.08 11.23
C TRP A 7 20.13 26.85 9.74
N ILE A 8 19.06 26.81 8.95
CA ILE A 8 19.13 26.64 7.50
C ILE A 8 18.88 28.00 6.84
N ARG A 9 19.66 28.34 5.81
CA ARG A 9 19.47 29.57 5.04
C ARG A 9 18.07 29.60 4.41
N ARG A 10 17.36 30.72 4.56
CA ARG A 10 16.00 30.92 4.03
C ARG A 10 15.87 30.55 2.55
N VAL A 11 16.84 30.93 1.72
CA VAL A 11 16.86 30.61 0.29
C VAL A 11 16.85 29.10 0.06
N TRP A 12 17.61 28.34 0.86
CA TRP A 12 17.67 26.88 0.73
C TRP A 12 16.35 26.24 1.17
N ARG A 13 15.75 26.70 2.26
CA ARG A 13 14.41 26.28 2.69
C ARG A 13 13.37 26.54 1.60
N ASP A 14 13.35 27.76 1.05
CA ASP A 14 12.37 28.17 0.04
C ASP A 14 12.58 27.39 -1.28
N THR A 15 13.83 27.08 -1.64
CA THR A 15 14.15 26.21 -2.79
C THR A 15 13.70 24.78 -2.57
N VAL A 16 13.99 24.17 -1.42
CA VAL A 16 13.53 22.80 -1.09
C VAL A 16 12.01 22.75 -1.03
N TRP A 17 11.38 23.76 -0.45
CA TRP A 17 9.93 23.88 -0.42
C TRP A 17 9.33 23.99 -1.82
N ALA A 18 9.84 24.88 -2.67
CA ALA A 18 9.39 25.01 -4.06
C ALA A 18 9.63 23.72 -4.86
N LEU A 19 10.73 23.02 -4.60
CA LEU A 19 11.07 21.74 -5.23
C LEU A 19 10.10 20.62 -4.83
N LEU A 20 9.75 20.50 -3.55
CA LEU A 20 8.76 19.53 -3.07
C LEU A 20 7.37 19.78 -3.65
N HIS A 21 7.01 21.05 -3.86
CA HIS A 21 5.70 21.43 -4.41
C HIS A 21 5.63 21.36 -5.94
N ASN A 22 6.76 21.14 -6.63
CA ASN A 22 6.85 21.02 -8.09
C ASN A 22 7.35 19.65 -8.54
N ILE A 23 7.12 18.60 -7.74
CA ILE A 23 7.40 17.23 -8.16
C ILE A 23 6.53 16.90 -9.36
N ARG A 24 7.18 16.55 -10.48
CA ARG A 24 6.51 16.11 -11.71
C ARG A 24 6.89 14.67 -11.98
N ILE A 25 5.90 13.79 -11.93
CA ILE A 25 6.03 12.40 -12.34
C ILE A 25 5.59 12.30 -13.79
N ARG A 26 6.49 11.83 -14.66
CA ARG A 26 6.19 11.57 -16.07
C ARG A 26 6.47 10.11 -16.38
N MET A 27 5.55 9.47 -17.09
CA MET A 27 5.75 8.14 -17.67
C MET A 27 6.04 8.32 -19.15
N SER A 28 7.09 7.67 -19.66
CA SER A 28 7.49 7.74 -21.06
C SER A 28 7.92 6.35 -21.56
N SER A 29 7.53 6.02 -22.79
CA SER A 29 7.95 4.80 -23.48
C SER A 29 9.44 4.78 -23.82
N ASP A 30 10.09 5.95 -23.85
CA ASP A 30 11.48 6.11 -24.27
C ASP A 30 12.47 5.96 -23.11
N VAL A 31 11.97 5.70 -21.89
CA VAL A 31 12.80 5.56 -20.68
C VAL A 31 12.88 4.11 -20.28
N GLU A 32 14.05 3.51 -20.42
CA GLU A 32 14.28 2.09 -20.10
C GLU A 32 14.48 1.83 -18.59
N ARG A 33 14.91 2.85 -17.81
CA ARG A 33 15.18 2.72 -16.37
C ARG A 33 14.65 3.92 -15.59
N PRO A 34 14.11 3.72 -14.38
CA PRO A 34 13.66 4.82 -13.55
C PRO A 34 14.81 5.80 -13.32
N SER A 35 14.56 7.08 -13.59
CA SER A 35 15.55 8.13 -13.45
C SER A 35 14.98 9.33 -12.72
N VAL A 36 15.83 9.95 -11.91
CA VAL A 36 15.51 11.17 -11.17
C VAL A 36 16.44 12.27 -11.67
N LEU A 37 15.85 13.29 -12.30
CA LEU A 37 16.58 14.48 -12.74
C LEU A 37 16.11 15.68 -11.92
N VAL A 38 17.04 16.30 -11.20
CA VAL A 38 16.81 17.59 -10.54
C VAL A 38 17.16 18.70 -11.53
N SER A 39 16.22 19.60 -11.79
CA SER A 39 16.42 20.75 -12.68
C SER A 39 15.87 22.02 -12.05
N GLY A 40 16.53 23.16 -12.23
CA GLY A 40 16.02 24.42 -11.71
C GLY A 40 16.67 25.62 -12.39
N SER A 41 15.94 26.73 -12.44
CA SER A 41 16.43 28.03 -12.90
C SER A 41 15.76 29.16 -12.11
N GLY A 42 16.56 30.13 -11.66
CA GLY A 42 16.09 31.26 -10.86
C GLY A 42 15.37 30.82 -9.58
N LYS A 43 14.10 31.23 -9.41
CA LYS A 43 13.26 30.88 -8.24
C LYS A 43 12.52 29.54 -8.37
N THR A 44 12.84 28.75 -9.40
CA THR A 44 12.14 27.50 -9.69
C THR A 44 13.08 26.32 -9.61
N ALA A 45 12.64 25.25 -8.96
CA ALA A 45 13.32 23.97 -8.89
C ALA A 45 12.27 22.86 -9.04
N ALA A 46 12.63 21.79 -9.74
CA ALA A 46 11.77 20.65 -10.02
C ALA A 46 12.58 19.35 -9.90
N ILE A 47 11.94 18.32 -9.38
CA ILE A 47 12.38 16.94 -9.53
C ILE A 47 11.51 16.31 -10.61
N ASN A 48 12.14 15.88 -11.69
CA ASN A 48 11.51 15.08 -12.73
C ASN A 48 11.82 13.62 -12.44
N ILE A 49 10.78 12.87 -12.06
CA ILE A 49 10.86 11.42 -11.90
C ILE A 49 10.31 10.83 -13.20
N THR A 50 11.19 10.22 -13.99
CA THR A 50 10.80 9.57 -15.24
C THR A 50 10.78 8.07 -15.04
N LEU A 51 9.62 7.49 -15.28
CA LEU A 51 9.39 6.05 -15.15
C LEU A 51 9.21 5.43 -16.54
N PRO A 52 9.72 4.20 -16.75
CA PRO A 52 9.36 3.43 -17.93
C PRO A 52 7.85 3.29 -18.03
N ALA A 53 7.28 3.53 -19.21
CA ALA A 53 5.94 3.05 -19.50
C ALA A 53 6.00 1.52 -19.47
N ALA A 54 5.25 0.89 -18.55
CA ALA A 54 5.24 -0.56 -18.45
C ALA A 54 4.78 -1.14 -19.81
N PRO A 55 5.50 -2.12 -20.39
CA PRO A 55 5.01 -2.81 -21.57
C PRO A 55 3.70 -3.52 -21.24
N GLU A 56 2.78 -3.54 -22.21
CA GLU A 56 1.55 -4.31 -22.12
C GLU A 56 1.87 -5.77 -21.81
N MET A 57 1.40 -6.23 -20.65
CA MET A 57 1.25 -7.63 -20.23
C MET A 57 2.13 -8.68 -20.94
N GLU A 58 3.44 -8.72 -20.68
CA GLU A 58 4.22 -9.95 -20.88
C GLU A 58 5.17 -10.15 -19.69
N GLU A 59 5.05 -11.33 -19.08
CA GLU A 59 5.80 -11.90 -17.95
C GLU A 59 6.14 -10.98 -16.77
N ALA A 60 5.46 -11.23 -15.64
CA ALA A 60 5.69 -10.59 -14.35
C ALA A 60 7.12 -10.83 -13.81
N GLY A 61 8.08 -10.08 -14.34
CA GLY A 61 9.46 -9.97 -13.87
C GLY A 61 9.82 -8.55 -13.43
N GLY A 62 8.83 -7.70 -13.16
CA GLY A 62 9.02 -6.38 -12.53
C GLY A 62 8.74 -6.48 -11.04
N ASP A 63 9.77 -6.23 -10.21
CA ASP A 63 9.80 -6.17 -8.74
C ASP A 63 8.44 -6.43 -8.06
N ALA A 64 8.08 -7.71 -7.97
CA ALA A 64 6.90 -8.13 -7.22
C ALA A 64 7.04 -7.61 -5.79
N TYR A 65 6.00 -6.93 -5.30
CA TYR A 65 6.01 -6.39 -3.95
C TYR A 65 6.33 -7.49 -2.92
N SER A 66 7.40 -7.29 -2.16
CA SER A 66 7.94 -8.24 -1.17
C SER A 66 7.79 -7.75 0.27
N GLY A 67 7.02 -6.69 0.49
CA GLY A 67 6.75 -6.14 1.82
C GLY A 67 5.70 -6.94 2.59
N SER A 68 5.30 -6.41 3.76
CA SER A 68 4.32 -7.07 4.62
C SER A 68 2.99 -7.31 3.90
N PHE A 69 2.39 -8.47 4.15
CA PHE A 69 1.15 -8.91 3.50
C PHE A 69 1.20 -8.91 1.96
N ALA A 70 2.35 -9.22 1.37
CA ALA A 70 2.45 -9.42 -0.07
C ALA A 70 1.47 -10.49 -0.55
N VAL A 71 0.61 -10.13 -1.50
CA VAL A 71 -0.39 -11.03 -2.09
C VAL A 71 0.19 -11.62 -3.37
N THR A 72 0.23 -12.94 -3.43
CA THR A 72 0.79 -13.71 -4.54
C THR A 72 -0.23 -14.71 -5.06
N TYR A 73 -0.14 -15.05 -6.35
CA TYR A 73 -0.98 -16.06 -6.97
C TYR A 73 -0.19 -17.36 -7.15
N ASN A 74 -0.68 -18.44 -6.55
CA ASN A 74 -0.08 -19.75 -6.66
C ASN A 74 -0.63 -20.48 -7.90
N SER A 75 0.21 -20.61 -8.93
CA SER A 75 -0.18 -21.22 -10.21
C SER A 75 -0.52 -22.72 -10.10
N LYS A 76 -0.04 -23.43 -9.07
CA LYS A 76 -0.33 -24.86 -8.85
C LYS A 76 -1.70 -25.06 -8.23
N THR A 77 -2.01 -24.31 -7.17
CA THR A 77 -3.28 -24.43 -6.44
C THR A 77 -4.39 -23.56 -7.04
N LYS A 78 -4.03 -22.60 -7.91
CA LYS A 78 -4.92 -21.57 -8.47
C LYS A 78 -5.57 -20.69 -7.39
N LYS A 79 -4.85 -20.47 -6.29
CA LYS A 79 -5.30 -19.71 -5.11
C LYS A 79 -4.34 -18.56 -4.80
N LEU A 80 -4.77 -17.66 -3.94
CA LEU A 80 -3.97 -16.54 -3.43
C LEU A 80 -3.31 -16.90 -2.11
N ASP A 81 -2.05 -16.49 -1.96
CA ASP A 81 -1.28 -16.61 -0.74
C ASP A 81 -0.87 -15.20 -0.27
N VAL A 82 -0.96 -14.94 1.02
CA VAL A 82 -0.61 -13.68 1.68
C VAL A 82 0.58 -13.92 2.60
N GLY A 83 1.65 -13.14 2.41
CA GLY A 83 2.83 -13.18 3.27
C GLY A 83 2.56 -12.69 4.70
N PRO A 84 3.52 -12.89 5.63
CA PRO A 84 3.38 -12.40 6.99
C PRO A 84 3.41 -10.87 7.05
N GLY A 85 2.95 -10.28 8.15
CA GLY A 85 2.93 -8.84 8.31
C GLY A 85 2.61 -8.38 9.73
N TRP A 86 2.43 -7.07 9.90
CA TRP A 86 2.16 -6.45 11.19
C TRP A 86 0.77 -5.83 11.22
N LEU A 87 0.02 -6.08 12.28
CA LEU A 87 -1.30 -5.52 12.51
C LEU A 87 -1.28 -4.63 13.75
N CYS A 88 -1.83 -3.43 13.64
CA CYS A 88 -2.03 -2.50 14.74
C CYS A 88 -3.53 -2.32 14.97
N CYS A 89 -4.00 -2.74 16.13
CA CYS A 89 -5.40 -2.69 16.53
C CYS A 89 -5.56 -1.74 17.72
N ASN A 90 -6.11 -0.54 17.50
CA ASN A 90 -6.21 0.52 18.53
C ASN A 90 -4.91 0.75 19.33
N GLY A 91 -3.75 0.66 18.68
CA GLY A 91 -2.43 0.88 19.30
C GLY A 91 -1.72 -0.40 19.80
N THR A 92 -2.39 -1.55 19.81
CA THR A 92 -1.75 -2.84 20.09
C THR A 92 -1.15 -3.42 18.81
N PHE A 93 0.17 -3.63 18.79
CA PHE A 93 0.87 -4.23 17.66
C PHE A 93 1.00 -5.75 17.84
N SER A 94 0.67 -6.50 16.79
CA SER A 94 0.81 -7.95 16.73
C SER A 94 1.33 -8.40 15.37
N GLU A 95 2.16 -9.43 15.37
CA GLU A 95 2.56 -10.12 14.15
C GLU A 95 1.42 -11.00 13.64
N VAL A 96 1.25 -11.04 12.33
CA VAL A 96 0.29 -11.89 11.63
C VAL A 96 1.05 -12.84 10.73
N ALA A 97 0.85 -14.14 10.95
CA ALA A 97 1.47 -15.18 10.15
C ALA A 97 0.98 -15.15 8.70
N ALA A 98 1.77 -15.75 7.80
CA ALA A 98 1.35 -15.97 6.43
C ALA A 98 0.07 -16.80 6.36
N PHE A 99 -0.77 -16.52 5.36
CA PHE A 99 -2.03 -17.21 5.13
C PHE A 99 -2.09 -17.67 3.68
N GLN A 100 -2.49 -18.92 3.47
CA GLN A 100 -2.48 -19.56 2.16
C GLN A 100 -3.89 -19.97 1.74
N ASP A 101 -4.02 -20.38 0.49
CA ASP A 101 -5.21 -21.05 -0.02
C ASP A 101 -6.49 -20.19 -0.07
N ILE A 102 -6.37 -18.88 -0.28
CA ILE A 102 -7.52 -17.99 -0.47
C ILE A 102 -8.07 -18.14 -1.89
N GLN A 103 -9.38 -18.37 -2.01
CA GLN A 103 -10.03 -18.44 -3.31
C GLN A 103 -10.02 -17.05 -3.99
N PRO A 104 -9.50 -16.90 -5.22
CA PRO A 104 -9.49 -15.61 -5.91
C PRO A 104 -10.91 -15.16 -6.27
N GLU A 105 -11.25 -13.93 -5.93
CA GLU A 105 -12.50 -13.25 -6.26
C GLU A 105 -12.21 -11.83 -6.76
N THR A 106 -13.10 -11.26 -7.58
CA THR A 106 -12.98 -9.86 -8.00
C THR A 106 -13.43 -8.95 -6.85
N GLY A 107 -12.52 -8.11 -6.34
CA GLY A 107 -12.81 -7.20 -5.23
C GLY A 107 -11.56 -6.80 -4.45
N CYS A 108 -11.77 -6.22 -3.26
CA CYS A 108 -10.69 -5.87 -2.34
C CYS A 108 -10.44 -7.01 -1.35
N LEU A 109 -9.25 -7.58 -1.37
CA LEU A 109 -8.77 -8.48 -0.33
C LEU A 109 -8.38 -7.64 0.89
N CYS A 110 -9.04 -7.88 2.01
CA CYS A 110 -8.79 -7.16 3.25
C CYS A 110 -8.37 -8.11 4.38
N ILE A 111 -7.51 -7.62 5.28
CA ILE A 111 -7.33 -8.21 6.61
C ILE A 111 -8.37 -7.61 7.54
N SER A 112 -9.11 -8.47 8.24
CA SER A 112 -10.23 -8.06 9.10
C SER A 112 -10.08 -8.63 10.50
N ALA A 113 -10.43 -7.85 11.50
CA ALA A 113 -10.54 -8.32 12.88
C ALA A 113 -11.63 -7.52 13.59
N LYS A 114 -12.39 -8.17 14.47
CA LYS A 114 -13.50 -7.55 15.18
C LYS A 114 -13.16 -7.38 16.65
N LEU A 115 -13.56 -6.24 17.22
CA LEU A 115 -13.50 -6.04 18.66
C LEU A 115 -14.67 -6.79 19.30
N THR A 116 -14.35 -7.75 20.17
CA THR A 116 -15.35 -8.51 20.90
C THR A 116 -16.01 -7.65 22.00
N PRO A 117 -17.19 -8.04 22.51
CA PRO A 117 -17.80 -7.36 23.65
C PRO A 117 -16.92 -7.35 24.91
N ALA A 118 -15.99 -8.29 25.03
CA ALA A 118 -15.00 -8.35 26.11
C ALA A 118 -13.85 -7.35 25.95
N GLY A 119 -13.83 -6.56 24.87
CA GLY A 119 -12.77 -5.58 24.60
C GLY A 119 -11.49 -6.18 24.01
N THR A 120 -11.52 -7.45 23.60
CA THR A 120 -10.38 -8.11 22.94
C THR A 120 -10.61 -8.23 21.44
N TRP A 121 -9.55 -8.13 20.64
CA TRP A 121 -9.63 -8.31 19.20
C TRP A 121 -9.72 -9.80 18.84
N SER A 122 -10.55 -10.13 17.86
CA SER A 122 -10.58 -11.47 17.27
C SER A 122 -9.27 -11.78 16.53
N VAL A 123 -9.03 -13.06 16.28
CA VAL A 123 -7.97 -13.48 15.36
C VAL A 123 -8.23 -12.83 13.99
N PRO A 124 -7.21 -12.23 13.34
CA PRO A 124 -7.39 -11.62 12.04
C PRO A 124 -7.67 -12.67 10.97
N THR A 125 -8.54 -12.32 10.02
CA THR A 125 -8.90 -13.16 8.87
C THR A 125 -8.72 -12.39 7.57
N PHE A 126 -8.51 -13.14 6.47
CA PHE A 126 -8.36 -12.58 5.13
C PHE A 126 -9.60 -12.91 4.31
N SER A 127 -10.27 -11.89 3.79
CA SER A 127 -11.48 -12.09 2.98
C SER A 127 -11.69 -10.95 1.99
N PHE A 128 -12.47 -11.23 0.94
CA PHE A 128 -12.93 -10.23 0.00
C PHE A 128 -14.10 -9.47 0.61
N THR A 129 -13.89 -8.20 0.90
CA THR A 129 -14.90 -7.33 1.51
C THR A 129 -14.65 -5.88 1.13
N THR A 130 -15.62 -5.02 1.44
CA THR A 130 -15.46 -3.57 1.30
C THR A 130 -14.57 -3.07 2.45
N PRO A 131 -13.56 -2.23 2.16
CA PRO A 131 -12.71 -1.64 3.20
C PRO A 131 -13.55 -0.88 4.24
N ALA A 132 -13.24 -1.09 5.51
CA ALA A 132 -13.97 -0.54 6.64
C ALA A 132 -13.05 -0.39 7.87
N ALA A 133 -13.59 0.15 8.97
CA ALA A 133 -12.85 0.32 10.23
C ALA A 133 -12.31 -1.00 10.81
N ASP A 134 -12.99 -2.12 10.54
CA ASP A 134 -12.64 -3.48 10.93
C ASP A 134 -12.09 -4.33 9.77
N ALA A 135 -11.84 -3.73 8.59
CA ALA A 135 -11.34 -4.39 7.40
C ALA A 135 -10.37 -3.49 6.61
N PHE A 136 -9.06 -3.75 6.74
CA PHE A 136 -8.00 -2.98 6.10
C PHE A 136 -7.64 -3.57 4.72
N PRO A 137 -7.61 -2.77 3.64
CA PRO A 137 -7.35 -3.27 2.29
C PRO A 137 -5.87 -3.62 2.07
N LEU A 138 -5.62 -4.81 1.51
CA LEU A 138 -4.27 -5.30 1.18
C LEU A 138 -4.00 -5.29 -0.33
N ALA A 139 -4.97 -5.71 -1.13
CA ALA A 139 -4.87 -5.69 -2.58
C ALA A 139 -6.25 -5.60 -3.22
N ALA A 140 -6.30 -5.05 -4.44
CA ALA A 140 -7.43 -5.23 -5.33
C ALA A 140 -7.12 -6.39 -6.27
N VAL A 141 -8.05 -7.34 -6.39
CA VAL A 141 -7.93 -8.50 -7.28
C VAL A 141 -9.01 -8.40 -8.33
N THR A 142 -8.65 -8.68 -9.59
CA THR A 142 -9.58 -8.79 -10.70
C THR A 142 -9.44 -10.17 -11.32
N VAL A 143 -10.54 -10.92 -11.36
CA VAL A 143 -10.59 -12.25 -11.97
C VAL A 143 -11.32 -12.15 -13.31
N LYS A 144 -10.60 -12.40 -14.40
CA LYS A 144 -11.15 -12.48 -15.77
C LYS A 144 -11.21 -13.94 -16.20
N LYS A 145 -12.39 -14.42 -16.60
CA LYS A 145 -12.58 -15.78 -17.13
C LYS A 145 -12.86 -15.68 -18.63
N SER A 146 -12.03 -16.29 -19.46
CA SER A 146 -12.24 -16.35 -20.91
C SER A 146 -11.83 -17.71 -21.46
N ALA A 147 -12.69 -18.33 -22.27
CA ALA A 147 -12.45 -19.62 -22.95
C ALA A 147 -11.84 -20.73 -22.05
N GLY A 148 -12.32 -20.86 -20.81
CA GLY A 148 -11.83 -21.87 -19.85
C GLY A 148 -10.50 -21.54 -19.18
N LYS A 149 -9.88 -20.40 -19.50
CA LYS A 149 -8.69 -19.87 -18.81
C LYS A 149 -9.12 -18.81 -17.79
N GLN A 150 -8.52 -18.87 -16.61
CA GLN A 150 -8.70 -17.88 -15.53
C GLN A 150 -7.44 -17.02 -15.46
N GLN A 151 -7.60 -15.72 -15.67
CA GLN A 151 -6.58 -14.72 -15.47
C GLN A 151 -6.88 -13.97 -14.17
N VAL A 152 -5.88 -13.88 -13.29
CA VAL A 152 -5.96 -13.18 -12.01
C VAL A 152 -4.99 -12.02 -12.05
N GLU A 153 -5.52 -10.81 -11.91
CA GLU A 153 -4.74 -9.58 -11.88
C GLU A 153 -4.76 -9.05 -10.44
N ILE A 154 -3.58 -8.84 -9.86
CA ILE A 154 -3.41 -8.38 -8.47
C ILE A 154 -2.79 -6.99 -8.50
N ARG A 155 -3.52 -6.01 -7.97
CA ARG A 155 -3.00 -4.68 -7.67
C ARG A 155 -2.75 -4.59 -6.17
N GLN A 156 -1.49 -4.75 -5.79
CA GLN A 156 -1.06 -4.66 -4.40
C GLN A 156 -1.15 -3.22 -3.87
N TYR A 157 -1.61 -3.07 -2.62
CA TYR A 157 -1.39 -1.85 -1.85
C TYR A 157 -0.13 -2.03 -0.99
N PRO A 158 0.86 -1.12 -1.06
CA PRO A 158 2.03 -1.20 -0.20
C PRO A 158 1.66 -0.97 1.26
N VAL A 159 1.94 -1.96 2.13
CA VAL A 159 1.60 -1.93 3.56
C VAL A 159 2.84 -2.26 4.38
N THR A 160 3.19 -1.40 5.35
CA THR A 160 4.20 -1.76 6.37
C THR A 160 3.52 -2.33 7.60
N VAL A 161 2.40 -1.75 7.99
CA VAL A 161 1.54 -2.18 9.10
C VAL A 161 0.09 -1.97 8.67
N ALA A 162 -0.76 -2.99 8.83
CA ALA A 162 -2.20 -2.85 8.66
C ALA A 162 -2.81 -2.24 9.92
N TYR A 163 -3.73 -1.30 9.77
CA TYR A 163 -4.33 -0.58 10.91
C TYR A 163 -5.83 -0.81 10.99
N LEU A 164 -6.30 -1.27 12.15
CA LEU A 164 -7.71 -1.38 12.47
C LEU A 164 -8.02 -0.45 13.65
N PHE A 165 -8.87 0.54 13.38
CA PHE A 165 -9.24 1.57 14.35
C PHE A 165 -10.74 1.54 14.58
N GLN A 166 -11.14 1.07 15.75
CA GLN A 166 -12.52 1.21 16.20
C GLN A 166 -12.63 2.35 17.19
N VAL A 167 -13.47 3.31 16.84
CA VAL A 167 -13.83 4.46 17.66
C VAL A 167 -15.29 4.32 18.10
N LYS A 168 -15.58 4.78 19.31
CA LYS A 168 -16.95 5.02 19.77
C LYS A 168 -17.12 6.51 20.00
N ILE A 169 -18.31 7.03 19.73
CA ILE A 169 -18.65 8.41 20.05
C ILE A 169 -18.55 8.58 21.56
N CYS A 170 -17.88 9.64 22.00
CA CYS A 170 -17.81 9.98 23.41
C CYS A 170 -19.19 10.47 23.86
N PRO A 171 -19.85 9.81 24.83
CA PRO A 171 -21.19 10.21 25.27
C PRO A 171 -21.23 11.60 25.90
N LEU A 172 -20.08 12.15 26.31
CA LEU A 172 -19.97 13.52 26.84
C LEU A 172 -19.93 14.60 25.75
N ALA A 173 -19.76 14.24 24.49
CA ALA A 173 -19.75 15.19 23.36
C ALA A 173 -21.15 15.44 22.77
N GLU A 174 -22.16 14.70 23.23
CA GLU A 174 -23.57 14.85 22.82
C GLU A 174 -24.43 15.61 23.86
N ILE A 175 -23.81 16.16 24.91
CA ILE A 175 -24.46 17.01 25.93
C ILE A 175 -24.23 18.48 25.57
#